data_AF-A0A9E5R1W5-F1
#
_entry.id   AF-A0A9E5R1W5-F1
#
_cell.length_a   1.000
_cell.length_b   1.000
_cell.length_c   1.000
_cell.angle_alpha   90.00
_cell.angle_beta   90.00
_cell.angle_gamma   90.00
#
_symmetry.space_group_name_H-M   'P 1'
#
loop_
_entity.id
_entity.type
_entity.pdbx_description
1 polymer ?
#
loop_
_entity_poly.entity_id
_entity_poly.type
_entity_poly.pdbx_seq_one_letter_code
_entity_poly.pdbx_strand_id
1 'polypeptide(L)'
;MPPRSEIVAHYHRALREALMNHLEAQVPVGLMLSGGIDSTLLLALWRASFPGAHIHTFTVVSREGRDSDAHYARQAAQQFESVHHEIELGPEVMADLPAWWGAQDQPQADPAAFLTARLCARASGQVKALLSGAGADETLAGYRRHWAFAQYARFPRFWRALAFVGVARLLRLPLWQKMGFAQEVARFLDKLVPSPAQTFVRFTYLHWEGEALPSFGAAPEPSDIFGFCPAT
;
A
#
# COMPACT_ATOMS: atom_id res chain seq x y z
N MET A 1 -30.04 6.66 5.21
CA MET A 1 -28.75 5.96 5.38
C MET A 1 -28.83 5.25 6.73
N PRO A 2 -28.49 3.94 6.83
CA PRO A 2 -28.52 3.23 8.11
C PRO A 2 -27.56 3.88 9.13
N PRO A 3 -27.81 3.70 10.44
CA PRO A 3 -26.92 4.22 11.48
C PRO A 3 -25.51 3.63 11.35
N ARG A 4 -24.50 4.44 11.69
CA ARG A 4 -23.08 4.05 11.57
C ARG A 4 -22.78 2.73 12.29
N SER A 5 -23.37 2.50 13.45
CA SER A 5 -23.21 1.26 14.22
C SER A 5 -23.64 0.01 13.44
N GLU A 6 -24.73 0.11 12.69
CA GLU A 6 -25.24 -0.98 11.87
C GLU A 6 -24.33 -1.26 10.68
N ILE A 7 -23.82 -0.22 10.01
CA ILE A 7 -22.85 -0.35 8.92
C ILE A 7 -21.58 -1.03 9.41
N VAL A 8 -21.04 -0.60 10.56
CA VAL A 8 -19.84 -1.18 11.15
C VAL A 8 -20.07 -2.64 11.54
N ALA A 9 -21.20 -2.96 12.17
CA ALA A 9 -21.53 -4.32 12.55
C ALA A 9 -21.70 -5.24 11.33
N HIS A 10 -22.31 -4.74 10.26
CA HIS A 10 -22.45 -5.47 9.00
C HIS A 10 -21.08 -5.73 8.35
N TYR A 11 -20.24 -4.70 8.22
CA TYR A 11 -18.90 -4.83 7.67
C TYR A 11 -18.04 -5.82 8.46
N HIS A 12 -18.06 -5.72 9.79
CA HIS A 12 -17.34 -6.64 10.67
C HIS A 12 -17.77 -8.10 10.46
N ARG A 13 -19.09 -8.34 10.32
CA ARG A 13 -19.62 -9.68 10.05
C ARG A 13 -19.16 -10.20 8.68
N ALA A 14 -19.31 -9.40 7.64
CA ALA A 14 -18.93 -9.77 6.28
C ALA A 14 -17.42 -10.04 6.15
N LEU A 15 -16.59 -9.21 6.78
CA LEU A 15 -15.13 -9.40 6.79
C LEU A 15 -14.74 -10.67 7.55
N ARG A 16 -15.40 -10.96 8.69
CA ARG A 16 -15.19 -12.20 9.42
C ARG A 16 -15.60 -13.41 8.58
N GLU A 17 -16.76 -13.40 7.94
CA GLU A 17 -17.21 -14.49 7.06
C GLU A 17 -16.25 -14.69 5.88
N ALA A 18 -15.81 -13.61 5.24
CA ALA A 18 -14.80 -13.68 4.19
C ALA A 18 -13.50 -14.32 4.70
N LEU A 19 -13.01 -13.90 5.87
CA LEU A 19 -11.82 -14.50 6.48
C LEU A 19 -12.01 -16.01 6.72
N MET A 20 -13.13 -16.43 7.33
CA MET A 20 -13.41 -17.84 7.61
C MET A 20 -13.39 -18.68 6.33
N ASN A 21 -14.01 -18.20 5.25
CA ASN A 21 -14.02 -18.91 3.96
C ASN A 21 -12.61 -19.11 3.39
N HIS A 22 -11.70 -18.15 3.61
CA HIS A 22 -10.30 -18.30 3.16
C HIS A 22 -9.47 -19.20 4.08
N LEU A 23 -9.90 -19.40 5.33
CA LEU A 23 -9.27 -20.29 6.30
C LEU A 23 -9.72 -21.76 6.18
N GLU A 24 -10.77 -22.04 5.41
CA GLU A 24 -11.19 -23.41 5.08
C GLU A 24 -10.24 -24.15 4.12
N ALA A 25 -9.08 -23.56 3.81
CA ALA A 25 -8.07 -24.19 2.99
C ALA A 25 -7.55 -25.50 3.63
N GLN A 26 -7.43 -26.56 2.81
CA GLN A 26 -6.87 -27.86 3.22
C GLN A 26 -5.35 -27.85 3.46
N VAL A 27 -4.72 -26.67 3.43
CA VAL A 27 -3.28 -26.48 3.53
C VAL A 27 -2.97 -25.43 4.60
N PRO A 28 -1.77 -25.47 5.21
CA PRO A 28 -1.38 -24.45 6.18
C PRO A 28 -1.43 -23.04 5.58
N VAL A 29 -2.18 -22.15 6.22
CA VAL A 29 -2.36 -20.75 5.83
C VAL A 29 -1.60 -19.85 6.80
N GLY A 30 -0.96 -18.81 6.29
CA GLY A 30 -0.38 -17.72 7.07
C GLY A 30 -0.96 -16.35 6.68
N LEU A 31 -0.43 -15.30 7.27
CA LEU A 31 -0.85 -13.92 7.02
C LEU A 31 0.36 -13.02 6.72
N MET A 32 0.26 -12.20 5.68
CA MET A 32 1.19 -11.09 5.47
C MET A 32 0.84 -9.95 6.43
N LEU A 33 1.79 -9.56 7.28
CA LEU A 33 1.61 -8.54 8.30
C LEU A 33 2.49 -7.33 7.99
N SER A 34 1.88 -6.27 7.46
CA SER A 34 2.61 -5.03 7.12
C SER A 34 2.69 -4.06 8.31
N GLY A 35 2.00 -4.32 9.42
CA GLY A 35 1.84 -3.34 10.50
C GLY A 35 0.78 -2.27 10.22
N GLY A 36 0.19 -2.26 9.02
CA GLY A 36 -0.97 -1.46 8.68
C GLY A 36 -2.25 -1.94 9.36
N ILE A 37 -3.29 -1.10 9.32
CA ILE A 37 -4.57 -1.39 9.96
C ILE A 37 -5.27 -2.61 9.34
N ASP A 38 -5.14 -2.81 8.03
CA ASP A 38 -5.86 -3.87 7.31
C ASP A 38 -5.35 -5.26 7.68
N SER A 39 -4.03 -5.45 7.60
CA SER A 39 -3.40 -6.73 7.97
C SER A 39 -3.53 -6.99 9.48
N THR A 40 -3.43 -5.96 10.31
CA THR A 40 -3.66 -6.07 11.76
C THR A 40 -5.11 -6.45 12.10
N LEU A 41 -6.09 -5.90 11.37
CA LEU A 41 -7.50 -6.26 11.54
C LEU A 41 -7.76 -7.72 11.19
N LEU A 42 -7.17 -8.22 10.09
CA LEU A 42 -7.25 -9.64 9.74
C LEU A 42 -6.64 -10.52 10.82
N LEU A 43 -5.48 -10.16 11.37
CA LEU A 43 -4.84 -10.89 12.46
C LEU A 43 -5.72 -10.91 13.72
N ALA A 44 -6.29 -9.76 14.08
CA ALA A 44 -7.18 -9.62 15.22
C ALA A 44 -8.44 -10.50 15.08
N LEU A 45 -9.08 -10.46 13.91
CA LEU A 45 -10.26 -11.28 13.61
C LEU A 45 -9.95 -12.76 13.59
N TRP A 46 -8.79 -13.16 13.05
CA TRP A 46 -8.35 -14.55 13.05
C TRP A 46 -8.15 -15.04 14.49
N ARG A 47 -7.38 -14.30 15.29
CA ARG A 47 -7.14 -14.64 16.70
C ARG A 47 -8.44 -14.71 17.51
N ALA A 48 -9.36 -13.77 17.32
CA ALA A 48 -10.64 -13.76 18.01
C ALA A 48 -11.54 -14.95 17.61
N SER A 49 -11.47 -15.38 16.35
CA SER A 49 -12.26 -16.51 15.85
C SER A 49 -11.67 -17.87 16.27
N PHE A 50 -10.35 -17.94 16.42
CA PHE A 50 -9.62 -19.15 16.84
C PHE A 50 -8.62 -18.86 17.97
N PRO A 51 -9.11 -18.75 19.22
CA PRO A 51 -8.23 -18.62 20.38
C PRO A 51 -7.26 -19.80 20.46
N GLY A 52 -5.97 -19.52 20.67
CA GLY A 52 -4.93 -20.55 20.77
C GLY A 52 -4.38 -21.12 19.44
N ALA A 53 -4.92 -20.74 18.27
CA ALA A 53 -4.35 -21.14 16.99
C ALA A 53 -2.90 -20.66 16.81
N HIS A 54 -2.05 -21.49 16.19
CA HIS A 54 -0.69 -21.08 15.81
C HIS A 54 -0.73 -20.32 14.48
N ILE A 55 -0.94 -19.01 14.55
CA ILE A 55 -1.04 -18.15 13.37
C ILE A 55 0.37 -17.73 12.95
N HIS A 56 0.81 -18.15 11.77
CA HIS A 56 2.08 -17.71 11.19
C HIS A 56 1.90 -16.36 10.49
N THR A 57 2.70 -15.37 10.87
CA THR A 57 2.68 -14.02 10.27
C THR A 57 4.02 -13.67 9.67
N PHE A 58 4.04 -12.99 8.53
CA PHE A 58 5.26 -12.70 7.78
C PHE A 58 5.37 -11.23 7.43
N THR A 59 6.53 -10.64 7.64
CA THR A 59 6.83 -9.23 7.34
C THR A 59 8.16 -9.14 6.62
N VAL A 60 8.23 -8.34 5.56
CA VAL A 60 9.50 -7.97 4.95
C VAL A 60 10.16 -6.91 5.82
N VAL A 61 11.44 -7.09 6.14
CA VAL A 61 12.23 -6.08 6.83
C VAL A 61 13.46 -5.73 6.00
N SER A 62 13.76 -4.44 5.88
CA SER A 62 15.03 -4.00 5.31
C SER A 62 16.16 -4.25 6.30
N ARG A 63 17.28 -4.78 5.81
CA ARG A 63 18.53 -4.99 6.56
C ARG A 63 19.06 -3.71 7.22
N GLU A 64 18.74 -2.54 6.66
CA GLU A 64 19.17 -1.25 7.19
C GLU A 64 18.39 -0.80 8.44
N GLY A 65 17.36 -1.57 8.86
CA GLY A 65 16.66 -1.35 10.13
C GLY A 65 15.83 -0.07 10.20
N ARG A 66 15.58 0.59 9.06
CA ARG A 66 14.84 1.86 8.96
C ARG A 66 13.34 1.71 8.75
N ASP A 67 12.83 0.49 8.81
CA ASP A 67 11.45 0.21 8.42
C ASP A 67 10.47 0.48 9.58
N SER A 68 9.69 1.55 9.47
CA SER A 68 8.64 1.88 10.45
C SER A 68 7.58 0.80 10.53
N ASP A 69 7.36 0.10 9.43
CA ASP A 69 6.25 -0.84 9.27
C ASP A 69 6.51 -2.13 10.05
N ALA A 70 7.77 -2.56 10.07
CA ALA A 70 8.23 -3.68 10.88
C ALA A 70 7.98 -3.47 12.39
N HIS A 71 8.13 -2.24 12.88
CA HIS A 71 7.85 -1.92 14.28
C HIS A 71 6.37 -2.19 14.63
N TYR A 72 5.44 -1.71 13.80
CA TYR A 72 4.01 -1.94 14.02
C TYR A 72 3.60 -3.39 13.80
N ALA A 73 4.23 -4.09 12.85
CA ALA A 73 4.02 -5.51 12.64
C ALA A 73 4.40 -6.34 13.88
N ARG A 74 5.56 -6.06 14.50
CA ARG A 74 5.97 -6.69 15.76
C ARG A 74 4.97 -6.43 16.89
N GLN A 75 4.49 -5.19 17.02
CA GLN A 75 3.49 -4.85 18.05
C GLN A 75 2.20 -5.63 17.84
N ALA A 76 1.68 -5.67 16.62
CA ALA A 76 0.48 -6.44 16.29
C ALA A 76 0.68 -7.95 16.54
N ALA A 77 1.82 -8.49 16.12
CA ALA A 77 2.16 -9.89 16.33
C ALA A 77 2.24 -10.25 17.83
N GLN A 78 2.86 -9.39 18.64
CA GLN A 78 2.92 -9.56 20.09
C GLN A 78 1.53 -9.49 20.73
N GLN A 79 0.73 -8.49 20.35
CA GLN A 79 -0.61 -8.29 20.90
C GLN A 79 -1.55 -9.46 20.60
N PHE A 80 -1.42 -10.08 19.41
CA PHE A 80 -2.27 -11.19 18.99
C PHE A 80 -1.57 -12.54 19.05
N GLU A 81 -0.41 -12.62 19.70
CA GLU A 81 0.36 -13.84 19.97
C GLU A 81 0.56 -14.71 18.72
N SER A 82 0.99 -14.11 17.61
CA SER A 82 1.31 -14.85 16.39
C SER A 82 2.74 -15.39 16.41
N VAL A 83 2.99 -16.46 15.64
CA VAL A 83 4.35 -16.88 15.32
C VAL A 83 4.86 -15.96 14.21
N HIS A 84 5.61 -14.93 14.60
CA HIS A 84 6.05 -13.86 13.71
C HIS A 84 7.39 -14.17 13.04
N HIS A 85 7.44 -13.99 11.73
CA HIS A 85 8.61 -14.21 10.88
C HIS A 85 8.97 -12.91 10.17
N GLU A 86 10.12 -12.36 10.52
CA GLU A 86 10.70 -11.24 9.80
C GLU A 86 11.64 -11.78 8.72
N ILE A 87 11.33 -11.43 7.47
CA ILE A 87 12.10 -11.83 6.30
C ILE A 87 12.97 -10.65 5.91
N GLU A 88 14.24 -10.74 6.26
CA GLU A 88 15.23 -9.76 5.88
C GLU A 88 15.54 -9.87 4.38
N LEU A 89 15.39 -8.75 3.67
CA LEU A 89 15.78 -8.61 2.27
C LEU A 89 16.85 -7.53 2.14
N GLY A 90 18.02 -7.92 1.62
CA GLY A 90 19.10 -7.02 1.25
C GLY A 90 19.14 -6.73 -0.26
N PRO A 91 20.03 -5.83 -0.72
CA PRO A 91 20.14 -5.43 -2.12
C PRO A 91 20.46 -6.58 -3.07
N GLU A 92 21.06 -7.67 -2.57
CA GLU A 92 21.34 -8.89 -3.34
C GLU A 92 20.09 -9.51 -3.97
N VAL A 93 18.90 -9.25 -3.42
CA VAL A 93 17.63 -9.73 -3.97
C VAL A 93 17.41 -9.26 -5.41
N MET A 94 18.01 -8.11 -5.79
CA MET A 94 17.90 -7.56 -7.14
C MET A 94 18.51 -8.46 -8.22
N ALA A 95 19.43 -9.36 -7.86
CA ALA A 95 19.97 -10.35 -8.80
C ALA A 95 18.88 -11.30 -9.34
N ASP A 96 17.79 -11.48 -8.59
CA ASP A 96 16.70 -12.37 -8.97
C ASP A 96 15.60 -11.67 -9.78
N LEU A 97 15.74 -10.36 -10.05
CA LEU A 97 14.73 -9.58 -10.76
C LEU A 97 14.49 -10.06 -12.21
N PRO A 98 15.52 -10.42 -13.01
CA PRO A 98 15.31 -10.97 -14.35
C PRO A 98 14.51 -12.27 -14.34
N ALA A 99 14.81 -13.18 -13.40
CA ALA A 99 14.08 -14.43 -13.26
C ALA A 99 12.63 -14.20 -12.83
N TRP A 100 12.38 -13.23 -11.95
CA TRP A 100 11.01 -12.85 -11.57
C TRP A 100 10.23 -12.28 -12.75
N TRP A 101 10.80 -11.37 -13.54
CA TRP A 101 10.15 -10.85 -14.75
C TRP A 101 9.85 -11.96 -15.76
N GLY A 102 10.77 -12.90 -15.96
CA GLY A 102 10.55 -14.05 -16.83
C GLY A 102 9.45 -15.01 -16.36
N ALA A 103 9.04 -14.93 -15.09
CA ALA A 103 7.95 -15.71 -14.52
C ALA A 103 6.59 -14.97 -14.54
N GLN A 104 6.53 -13.71 -14.99
CA GLN A 104 5.29 -12.96 -15.14
C GLN A 104 4.83 -13.00 -16.60
N ASP A 105 3.51 -13.01 -16.82
CA ASP A 105 2.94 -12.88 -18.18
C ASP A 105 3.29 -11.51 -18.82
N GLN A 106 3.52 -10.49 -17.99
CA GLN A 106 3.95 -9.17 -18.42
C GLN A 106 4.91 -8.54 -17.39
N PRO A 107 5.89 -7.74 -17.84
CA PRO A 107 6.77 -7.03 -16.93
C PRO A 107 5.99 -5.96 -16.14
N GLN A 108 6.02 -6.06 -14.81
CA GLN A 108 5.45 -5.07 -13.90
C GLN A 108 6.56 -4.29 -13.19
N ALA A 109 6.48 -2.96 -13.25
CA ALA A 109 7.40 -2.05 -12.57
C ALA A 109 6.91 -1.68 -11.16
N ASP A 110 6.40 -2.66 -10.42
CA ASP A 110 5.92 -2.50 -9.05
C ASP A 110 6.87 -3.22 -8.07
N PRO A 111 7.64 -2.46 -7.28
CA PRO A 111 8.51 -3.04 -6.26
C PRO A 111 7.75 -3.90 -5.25
N ALA A 112 6.49 -3.57 -4.93
CA ALA A 112 5.70 -4.31 -3.94
C ALA A 112 5.36 -5.73 -4.40
N ALA A 113 5.08 -5.91 -5.70
CA ALA A 113 4.83 -7.22 -6.29
C ALA A 113 6.08 -8.12 -6.20
N PHE A 114 7.25 -7.57 -6.50
CA PHE A 114 8.51 -8.29 -6.39
C PHE A 114 8.82 -8.70 -4.93
N LEU A 115 8.68 -7.76 -3.98
CA LEU A 115 8.89 -8.04 -2.56
C LEU A 115 7.90 -9.08 -2.03
N THR A 116 6.65 -9.04 -2.48
CA THR A 116 5.63 -10.05 -2.16
C THR A 116 6.03 -11.43 -2.66
N ALA A 117 6.52 -11.54 -3.90
CA ALA A 117 7.00 -12.81 -4.43
C ALA A 117 8.16 -13.38 -3.59
N ARG A 118 9.09 -12.53 -3.14
CA ARG A 118 10.20 -12.94 -2.27
C ARG A 118 9.73 -13.38 -0.88
N LEU A 119 8.77 -12.66 -0.31
CA LEU A 119 8.14 -13.05 0.95
C LEU A 119 7.46 -14.42 0.81
N CYS A 120 6.67 -14.63 -0.25
CA CYS A 120 6.01 -15.91 -0.51
C CYS A 120 7.02 -17.05 -0.68
N ALA A 121 8.12 -16.83 -1.41
CA ALA A 121 9.18 -17.82 -1.57
C ALA A 121 9.77 -18.25 -0.22
N ARG A 122 10.01 -17.30 0.70
CA ARG A 122 10.54 -17.57 2.04
C ARG A 122 9.51 -18.20 2.98
N ALA A 123 8.25 -17.83 2.89
CA ALA A 123 7.16 -18.38 3.69
C ALA A 123 6.74 -19.80 3.27
N SER A 124 7.09 -20.23 2.05
CA SER A 124 6.69 -21.52 1.47
C SER A 124 7.11 -22.76 2.27
N GLY A 125 8.13 -22.61 3.12
CA GLY A 125 8.61 -23.65 4.04
C GLY A 125 7.70 -23.85 5.25
N GLN A 126 6.92 -22.84 5.64
CA GLN A 126 6.03 -22.89 6.82
C GLN A 126 4.56 -22.97 6.43
N VAL A 127 4.17 -22.25 5.37
CA VAL A 127 2.77 -22.17 4.91
C VAL A 127 2.69 -22.38 3.40
N LYS A 128 1.53 -22.80 2.92
CA LYS A 128 1.26 -23.01 1.49
C LYS A 128 0.37 -21.94 0.87
N ALA A 129 -0.31 -21.17 1.70
CA ALA A 129 -1.07 -19.98 1.29
C ALA A 129 -0.82 -18.83 2.28
N LEU A 130 -0.89 -17.61 1.77
CA LEU A 130 -0.80 -16.39 2.56
C LEU A 130 -2.01 -15.51 2.28
N LEU A 131 -2.64 -15.04 3.36
CA LEU A 131 -3.64 -13.99 3.30
C LEU A 131 -2.97 -12.62 3.27
N SER A 132 -3.58 -11.69 2.55
CA SER A 132 -3.14 -10.30 2.45
C SER A 132 -4.32 -9.36 2.71
N GLY A 133 -4.05 -8.19 3.28
CA GLY A 133 -5.02 -7.11 3.45
C GLY A 133 -5.22 -6.24 2.20
N ALA A 134 -4.60 -6.60 1.06
CA ALA A 134 -4.76 -5.86 -0.20
C ALA A 134 -6.25 -5.76 -0.62
N GLY A 135 -6.64 -4.61 -1.18
CA GLY A 135 -8.04 -4.34 -1.57
C GLY A 135 -8.84 -3.50 -0.55
N ALA A 136 -8.33 -3.38 0.69
CA ALA A 136 -8.99 -2.60 1.74
C ALA A 136 -9.04 -1.10 1.39
N ASP A 137 -7.94 -0.53 0.91
CA ASP A 137 -7.88 0.88 0.53
C ASP A 137 -8.83 1.24 -0.63
N GLU A 138 -9.06 0.32 -1.57
CA GLU A 138 -9.96 0.50 -2.71
C GLU A 138 -11.42 0.44 -2.27
N THR A 139 -11.76 -0.48 -1.39
CA THR A 139 -13.13 -0.69 -0.90
C THR A 139 -13.55 0.36 0.14
N LEU A 140 -12.60 0.81 0.97
CA LEU A 140 -12.83 1.77 2.06
C LEU A 140 -12.37 3.19 1.76
N ALA A 141 -11.84 3.43 0.55
CA ALA A 141 -11.25 4.70 0.16
C ALA A 141 -10.11 5.15 1.10
N GLY A 142 -9.21 4.23 1.47
CA GLY A 142 -8.16 4.44 2.48
C GLY A 142 -6.93 5.23 2.00
N TYR A 143 -6.65 5.26 0.69
CA TYR A 143 -5.51 6.05 0.18
C TYR A 143 -5.61 7.54 0.53
N ARG A 144 -4.47 8.18 0.81
CA ARG A 144 -4.37 9.63 1.09
C ARG A 144 -5.00 10.51 0.00
N ARG A 145 -5.03 10.05 -1.26
CA ARG A 145 -5.73 10.74 -2.37
C ARG A 145 -7.23 10.89 -2.13
N HIS A 146 -7.88 9.89 -1.55
CA HIS A 146 -9.31 9.91 -1.28
C HIS A 146 -9.63 10.94 -0.19
N TRP A 147 -8.82 10.94 0.88
CA TRP A 147 -8.92 11.96 1.92
C TRP A 147 -8.73 13.37 1.34
N ALA A 148 -7.67 13.59 0.57
CA ALA A 148 -7.41 14.89 -0.07
C ALA A 148 -8.58 15.31 -0.98
N PHE A 149 -9.08 14.40 -1.80
CA PHE A 149 -10.22 14.70 -2.66
C PHE A 149 -11.49 15.00 -1.88
N ALA A 150 -11.75 14.33 -0.76
CA ALA A 150 -12.87 14.65 0.11
C ALA A 150 -12.76 16.07 0.70
N GLN A 151 -11.55 16.50 1.11
CA GLN A 151 -11.31 17.88 1.56
C GLN A 151 -11.57 18.90 0.44
N TYR A 152 -11.10 18.61 -0.77
CA TYR A 152 -11.34 19.43 -1.96
C TYR A 152 -12.84 19.52 -2.30
N ALA A 153 -13.53 18.38 -2.36
CA ALA A 153 -14.92 18.25 -2.77
C ALA A 153 -15.89 18.92 -1.79
N ARG A 154 -15.51 19.05 -0.51
CA ARG A 154 -16.30 19.76 0.50
C ARG A 154 -16.37 21.26 0.26
N PHE A 155 -15.28 21.88 -0.22
CA PHE A 155 -15.22 23.32 -0.48
C PHE A 155 -14.46 23.67 -1.79
N PRO A 156 -14.94 23.24 -2.96
CA PRO A 156 -14.17 23.31 -4.20
C PRO A 156 -13.85 24.75 -4.63
N ARG A 157 -14.78 25.69 -4.41
CA ARG A 157 -14.57 27.12 -4.74
C ARG A 157 -13.48 27.75 -3.88
N PHE A 158 -13.46 27.44 -2.59
CA PHE A 158 -12.46 27.94 -1.65
C PHE A 158 -11.05 27.49 -2.04
N TRP A 159 -10.87 26.17 -2.23
CA TRP A 159 -9.57 25.62 -2.60
C TRP A 159 -9.07 26.13 -3.96
N ARG A 160 -9.97 26.28 -4.94
CA ARG A 160 -9.64 26.87 -6.24
C ARG A 160 -9.26 28.34 -6.14
N ALA A 161 -9.95 29.12 -5.30
CA ALA A 161 -9.60 30.52 -5.07
C ALA A 161 -8.19 30.64 -4.46
N LEU A 162 -7.86 29.80 -3.46
CA LEU A 162 -6.52 29.77 -2.87
C LEU A 162 -5.43 29.38 -3.88
N ALA A 163 -5.70 28.40 -4.74
CA ALA A 163 -4.78 28.05 -5.82
C ALA A 163 -4.63 29.19 -6.84
N PHE A 164 -5.74 29.85 -7.21
CA PHE A 164 -5.75 30.95 -8.18
C PHE A 164 -4.95 32.16 -7.70
N VAL A 165 -5.08 32.55 -6.43
CA VAL A 165 -4.32 33.67 -5.85
C VAL A 165 -2.87 33.29 -5.49
N GLY A 166 -2.44 32.06 -5.78
CA GLY A 166 -1.04 31.65 -5.66
C GLY A 166 -0.58 31.35 -4.23
N VAL A 167 -1.49 30.95 -3.32
CA VAL A 167 -1.13 30.64 -1.92
C VAL A 167 -0.05 29.56 -1.82
N ALA A 168 -0.03 28.58 -2.73
CA ALA A 168 1.01 27.55 -2.76
C ALA A 168 2.43 28.15 -2.86
N ARG A 169 2.61 29.20 -3.67
CA ARG A 169 3.90 29.91 -3.83
C ARG A 169 4.31 30.62 -2.54
N LEU A 170 3.35 31.25 -1.86
CA LEU A 170 3.57 31.92 -0.58
C LEU A 170 4.01 30.93 0.52
N LEU A 171 3.33 29.78 0.59
CA LEU A 171 3.64 28.73 1.57
C LEU A 171 4.98 28.02 1.33
N ARG A 172 5.56 28.15 0.13
CA ARG A 172 6.90 27.65 -0.20
C ARG A 172 8.04 28.62 0.13
N LEU A 173 7.73 29.85 0.57
CA LEU A 173 8.75 30.80 0.97
C LEU A 173 9.52 30.32 2.21
N PRO A 174 10.79 30.74 2.39
CA PRO A 174 11.66 30.25 3.48
C PRO A 174 11.06 30.40 4.88
N LEU A 175 10.22 31.42 5.08
CA LEU A 175 9.53 31.69 6.34
C LEU A 175 8.61 30.52 6.76
N TRP A 176 8.02 29.83 5.79
CA TRP A 176 7.02 28.76 5.99
C TRP A 176 7.57 27.36 5.69
N GLN A 177 8.78 27.25 5.12
CA GLN A 177 9.40 25.96 4.78
C GLN A 177 9.60 25.03 5.97
N LYS A 178 9.86 25.59 7.16
CA LYS A 178 10.04 24.80 8.39
C LYS A 178 8.72 24.25 8.94
N MET A 179 7.57 24.68 8.42
CA MET A 179 6.25 24.22 8.87
C MET A 179 5.76 23.07 7.96
N GLY A 180 5.80 21.84 8.47
CA GLY A 180 5.38 20.65 7.69
C GLY A 180 3.95 20.76 7.13
N PHE A 181 3.02 21.28 7.92
CA PHE A 181 1.64 21.53 7.47
C PHE A 181 1.56 22.53 6.29
N ALA A 182 2.39 23.58 6.29
CA ALA A 182 2.40 24.54 5.19
C ALA A 182 2.82 23.88 3.86
N GLN A 183 3.79 22.96 3.92
CA GLN A 183 4.22 22.19 2.75
C GLN A 183 3.17 21.16 2.30
N GLU A 184 2.42 20.55 3.22
CA GLU A 184 1.28 19.70 2.86
C GLU A 184 0.17 20.48 2.15
N VAL A 185 -0.16 21.68 2.64
CA VAL A 185 -1.16 22.55 2.00
C VAL A 185 -0.66 23.06 0.65
N ALA A 186 0.62 23.45 0.53
CA ALA A 186 1.20 23.87 -0.74
C ALA A 186 1.12 22.73 -1.78
N ARG A 187 1.53 21.51 -1.40
CA ARG A 187 1.42 20.31 -2.25
C ARG A 187 -0.03 20.03 -2.65
N PHE A 188 -0.97 20.16 -1.72
CA PHE A 188 -2.39 19.99 -2.02
C PHE A 188 -2.87 20.97 -3.10
N LEU A 189 -2.54 22.27 -2.93
CA LEU A 189 -2.97 23.33 -3.84
C LEU A 189 -2.37 23.17 -5.24
N ASP A 190 -1.10 22.77 -5.36
CA ASP A 190 -0.43 22.57 -6.65
C ASP A 190 -1.04 21.46 -7.50
N LYS A 191 -1.68 20.47 -6.87
CA LYS A 191 -2.32 19.36 -7.58
C LYS A 191 -3.72 19.71 -8.09
N LEU A 192 -4.28 20.87 -7.73
CA LEU A 192 -5.61 21.30 -8.17
C LEU A 192 -5.60 21.72 -9.66
N VAL A 193 -6.58 21.22 -10.40
CA VAL A 193 -6.83 21.61 -11.80
C VAL A 193 -8.32 21.86 -12.06
N PRO A 194 -8.68 22.54 -13.17
CA PRO A 194 -10.08 22.85 -13.46
C PRO A 194 -10.99 21.62 -13.53
N SER A 195 -10.47 20.45 -13.92
CA SER A 195 -11.22 19.19 -13.94
C SER A 195 -11.14 18.46 -12.59
N PRO A 196 -12.28 18.17 -11.92
CA PRO A 196 -12.29 17.37 -10.69
C PRO A 196 -11.68 15.98 -10.87
N ALA A 197 -11.94 15.30 -11.99
CA ALA A 197 -11.39 13.98 -12.26
C ALA A 197 -9.87 14.01 -12.37
N GLN A 198 -9.31 15.00 -13.07
CA GLN A 198 -7.86 15.16 -13.16
C GLN A 198 -7.23 15.58 -11.82
N THR A 199 -7.95 16.35 -11.01
CA THR A 199 -7.52 16.69 -9.64
C THR A 199 -7.40 15.43 -8.78
N PHE A 200 -8.39 14.53 -8.86
CA PHE A 200 -8.33 13.24 -8.18
C PHE A 200 -7.11 12.41 -8.62
N VAL A 201 -6.86 12.31 -9.92
CA VAL A 201 -5.69 11.59 -10.45
C VAL A 201 -4.37 12.22 -9.97
N ARG A 202 -4.27 13.54 -9.96
CA ARG A 202 -3.08 14.25 -9.47
C ARG A 202 -2.82 14.03 -7.98
N PHE A 203 -3.86 13.80 -7.18
CA PHE A 203 -3.69 13.45 -5.77
C PHE A 203 -3.08 12.06 -5.53
N THR A 204 -3.02 11.18 -6.53
CA THR A 204 -2.21 9.94 -6.46
C THR A 204 -0.73 10.27 -6.17
N TYR A 205 -0.26 11.42 -6.66
CA TYR A 205 1.11 11.89 -6.51
C TYR A 205 1.23 13.00 -5.47
N LEU A 206 0.34 13.04 -4.47
CA LEU A 206 0.34 14.08 -3.44
C LEU A 206 1.64 14.10 -2.62
N HIS A 207 2.30 12.94 -2.52
CA HIS A 207 3.56 12.77 -1.77
C HIS A 207 4.78 13.00 -2.65
N TRP A 208 4.59 13.08 -3.97
CA TRP A 208 5.65 13.27 -4.95
C TRP A 208 5.90 14.76 -5.21
N GLU A 209 7.15 15.18 -5.01
CA GLU A 209 7.59 16.57 -5.15
C GLU A 209 7.96 16.97 -6.58
N GLY A 210 8.03 16.01 -7.53
CA GLY A 210 8.30 16.34 -8.94
C GLY A 210 7.13 17.08 -9.62
N GLU A 211 7.48 18.06 -10.45
CA GLU A 211 6.54 18.97 -11.13
C GLU A 211 5.76 18.31 -12.28
N ALA A 212 6.26 17.20 -12.82
CA ALA A 212 5.61 16.43 -13.88
C ALA A 212 5.16 15.06 -13.36
N LEU A 213 4.02 14.56 -13.87
CA LEU A 213 3.87 13.12 -14.00
C LEU A 213 5.16 12.64 -14.70
N PRO A 214 5.86 11.61 -14.24
CA PRO A 214 6.92 11.05 -15.06
C PRO A 214 6.29 10.80 -16.43
N SER A 215 6.72 11.57 -17.43
CA SER A 215 6.47 11.20 -18.80
C SER A 215 7.17 9.87 -18.89
N PHE A 216 6.41 8.78 -18.93
CA PHE A 216 6.91 7.59 -19.56
C PHE A 216 7.35 8.10 -20.93
N GLY A 217 8.67 8.23 -21.14
CA GLY A 217 9.18 8.39 -22.49
C GLY A 217 8.55 7.30 -23.35
N ALA A 218 8.52 7.48 -24.67
CA ALA A 218 8.07 6.43 -25.58
C ALA A 218 8.57 5.09 -25.05
N ALA A 219 7.63 4.15 -24.84
CA ALA A 219 7.96 2.85 -24.28
C ALA A 219 9.19 2.34 -25.05
N PRO A 220 10.27 1.91 -24.37
CA PRO A 220 11.42 1.36 -25.07
C PRO A 220 10.90 0.30 -26.04
N GLU A 221 11.40 0.32 -27.27
CA GLU A 221 10.98 -0.64 -28.28
C GLU A 221 11.15 -2.05 -27.67
N PRO A 222 10.27 -3.03 -27.95
CA PRO A 222 10.37 -4.36 -27.37
C PRO A 222 11.77 -4.99 -27.54
N SER A 223 12.49 -4.60 -28.60
CA SER A 223 13.88 -4.99 -28.87
C SER A 223 14.91 -4.47 -27.86
N ASP A 224 14.63 -3.37 -27.16
CA ASP A 224 15.54 -2.76 -26.17
C ASP A 224 15.39 -3.39 -24.78
N ILE A 225 14.25 -4.03 -24.52
CA ILE A 225 13.94 -4.70 -23.24
C ILE A 225 14.31 -6.18 -23.31
N PHE A 226 14.04 -6.82 -24.45
CA PHE A 226 14.34 -8.24 -24.68
C PHE A 226 15.55 -8.36 -25.60
N GLY A 227 16.75 -8.38 -25.01
CA GLY A 227 17.90 -8.96 -25.67
C GLY A 227 17.57 -10.39 -26.07
N PHE A 228 17.36 -10.60 -27.37
CA PHE A 228 17.00 -11.87 -28.01
C PHE A 228 17.60 -13.08 -27.31
N CYS A 229 16.75 -13.91 -26.69
CA CYS A 229 17.07 -15.31 -26.47
C CYS A 229 16.84 -16.00 -27.83
N PRO A 230 17.89 -16.51 -28.51
CA PRO A 230 17.68 -17.23 -29.76
C PRO A 230 16.92 -18.51 -29.48
N ALA A 231 15.83 -18.74 -30.22
CA ALA A 231 15.09 -19.98 -30.17
C ALA A 231 15.98 -21.14 -30.65
N THR A 232 16.14 -22.13 -29.78
CA THR A 232 16.56 -23.49 -30.10
C THR A 232 15.48 -24.42 -29.60
#